data_AF-A0A1I5W5A0-F1
#
_entry.id   AF-A0A1I5W5A0-F1
#
_cell.length_a   1.000
_cell.length_b   1.000
_cell.length_c   1.000
_cell.angle_alpha   90.00
_cell.angle_beta   90.00
_cell.angle_gamma   90.00
#
_symmetry.space_group_name_H-M   'P 1'
#
loop_
_entity.id
_entity.type
_entity.pdbx_description
1 polymer ?
#
loop_
_entity_poly.entity_id
_entity_poly.type
_entity_poly.pdbx_seq_one_letter_code
_entity_poly.pdbx_strand_id
1 'polypeptide(L)'
;MKKQKGFSLIELLIVVGIIGALTAIAVPAYQNYQTKSETIATIASLKNMRTIVEVHIQEGNDFPTAATFATLGDAPEITSTPVADSTGGALTITLGDDPDADPVVAGDVFSLTRNADTGVWTCLNPRNADVEVEGCQGPAAEG
;
A
#
# COMPACT_ATOMS: atom_id res chain seq x y z
N MET A 1 -54.35 -21.73 -8.55
CA MET A 1 -53.22 -21.75 -7.59
C MET A 1 -52.01 -22.36 -8.30
N LYS A 2 -50.99 -21.57 -8.64
CA LYS A 2 -49.73 -22.11 -9.20
C LYS A 2 -48.98 -22.81 -8.06
N LYS A 3 -48.71 -24.12 -8.19
CA LYS A 3 -47.88 -24.85 -7.22
C LYS A 3 -46.47 -24.25 -7.24
N GLN A 4 -46.04 -23.63 -6.13
CA GLN A 4 -44.63 -23.29 -5.93
C GLN A 4 -43.83 -24.60 -5.93
N LYS A 5 -42.97 -24.80 -6.92
CA LYS A 5 -41.95 -25.84 -6.88
C LYS A 5 -40.82 -25.32 -5.98
N GLY A 6 -40.71 -25.90 -4.79
CA GLY A 6 -39.56 -25.67 -3.90
C GLY A 6 -38.32 -26.38 -4.44
N PHE A 7 -37.15 -25.84 -4.11
CA PHE A 7 -35.85 -26.45 -4.40
C PHE A 7 -35.64 -27.69 -3.50
N SER A 8 -35.06 -28.76 -4.03
CA SER A 8 -34.77 -29.95 -3.21
C SER A 8 -33.57 -29.72 -2.29
N LEU A 9 -33.60 -30.29 -1.09
CA LEU A 9 -32.46 -30.23 -0.16
C LEU A 9 -31.19 -30.83 -0.76
N ILE A 10 -31.33 -31.88 -1.58
CA ILE A 10 -30.17 -32.49 -2.25
C ILE A 10 -29.59 -31.57 -3.34
N GLU A 11 -30.44 -30.82 -4.04
CA GLU A 11 -29.99 -29.85 -5.03
C GLU A 11 -29.23 -28.71 -4.35
N LEU A 12 -29.71 -28.25 -3.19
CA LEU A 12 -29.04 -27.21 -2.42
C LEU A 12 -27.68 -27.69 -1.88
N LEU A 13 -27.59 -28.93 -1.39
CA LEU A 13 -26.34 -29.50 -0.88
C LEU A 13 -25.26 -29.66 -1.96
N ILE A 14 -25.63 -30.10 -3.17
CA ILE A 14 -24.68 -30.20 -4.29
C ILE A 14 -24.17 -28.82 -4.68
N VAL A 15 -25.05 -27.82 -4.75
CA VAL A 15 -24.67 -26.44 -5.09
C VAL A 15 -23.71 -25.87 -4.05
N VAL A 16 -23.98 -26.04 -2.76
CA VAL A 16 -23.07 -25.58 -1.69
C VAL A 16 -21.73 -26.29 -1.76
N GLY A 17 -21.71 -27.60 -2.07
CA GLY A 17 -20.46 -28.35 -2.26
C GLY A 17 -19.61 -27.83 -3.41
N ILE A 18 -20.22 -27.51 -4.56
CA ILE A 18 -19.51 -26.94 -5.71
C ILE A 18 -19.00 -25.53 -5.39
N ILE A 19 -19.83 -24.68 -4.77
CA ILE A 19 -19.42 -23.34 -4.35
C ILE A 19 -18.25 -23.43 -3.36
N GLY A 20 -18.31 -24.34 -2.37
CA GLY A 20 -17.24 -24.54 -1.40
C GLY A 20 -15.91 -24.95 -2.02
N ALA A 21 -15.92 -25.79 -3.06
CA ALA A 21 -14.71 -26.18 -3.78
C ALA A 21 -14.11 -25.01 -4.58
N LEU A 22 -14.96 -24.17 -5.21
CA LEU A 22 -14.51 -23.00 -5.96
C LEU A 22 -13.97 -21.90 -5.03
N THR A 23 -14.63 -21.66 -3.90
CA THR A 23 -14.21 -20.61 -2.94
C THR A 23 -12.86 -20.91 -2.30
N ALA A 24 -12.54 -22.18 -2.07
CA ALA A 24 -11.25 -22.59 -1.51
C ALA A 24 -10.04 -22.15 -2.37
N ILE A 25 -10.21 -22.07 -3.70
CA ILE A 25 -9.16 -21.60 -4.62
C ILE A 25 -9.29 -20.09 -4.87
N ALA A 26 -10.52 -19.60 -5.01
CA ALA A 26 -10.78 -18.22 -5.39
C ALA A 26 -10.39 -17.22 -4.29
N VAL A 27 -10.62 -17.55 -3.01
CA VAL A 27 -10.37 -16.62 -1.90
C VAL A 27 -8.87 -16.30 -1.73
N PRO A 28 -7.96 -17.29 -1.64
CA PRO A 28 -6.52 -16.99 -1.56
C PRO A 28 -5.99 -16.25 -2.80
N ALA A 29 -6.49 -16.60 -4.00
CA ALA A 29 -6.09 -15.93 -5.22
C ALA A 29 -6.54 -14.46 -5.26
N TYR A 30 -7.75 -14.17 -4.78
CA TYR A 30 -8.26 -12.81 -4.68
C TYR A 30 -7.49 -11.97 -3.65
N GLN A 31 -7.15 -12.54 -2.49
CA GLN A 31 -6.32 -11.89 -1.47
C GLN A 31 -4.95 -11.47 -2.04
N ASN A 32 -4.25 -12.38 -2.71
CA ASN A 32 -2.96 -12.06 -3.35
C ASN A 32 -3.08 -10.91 -4.38
N TYR A 33 -4.20 -10.84 -5.11
CA TYR A 33 -4.44 -9.76 -6.05
C TYR A 33 -4.70 -8.41 -5.34
N GLN A 34 -5.45 -8.41 -4.23
CA GLN A 34 -5.66 -7.21 -3.42
C GLN A 34 -4.33 -6.71 -2.83
N THR A 35 -3.60 -7.57 -2.12
CA THR A 35 -2.25 -7.28 -1.59
C THR A 35 -1.35 -6.63 -2.65
N LYS A 36 -1.30 -7.22 -3.86
CA LYS A 36 -0.51 -6.67 -4.97
C LYS A 36 -0.99 -5.30 -5.43
N SER A 37 -2.30 -5.12 -5.54
CA SER A 37 -2.89 -3.86 -6.00
C SER A 37 -2.67 -2.75 -5.00
N GLU A 38 -2.87 -3.02 -3.71
CA GLU A 38 -2.61 -2.08 -2.61
C GLU A 38 -1.14 -1.70 -2.56
N THR A 39 -0.23 -2.67 -2.58
CA THR A 39 1.23 -2.42 -2.59
C THR A 39 1.65 -1.47 -3.73
N ILE A 40 1.17 -1.72 -4.95
CA ILE A 40 1.49 -0.88 -6.11
C ILE A 40 0.87 0.51 -5.97
N ALA A 41 -0.37 0.59 -5.49
CA ALA A 41 -1.07 1.86 -5.28
C ALA A 41 -0.35 2.72 -4.22
N THR A 42 0.05 2.12 -3.10
CA THR A 42 0.80 2.78 -2.02
C THR A 42 2.11 3.38 -2.51
N ILE A 43 2.90 2.62 -3.28
CA ILE A 43 4.15 3.11 -3.84
C ILE A 43 3.89 4.20 -4.89
N ALA A 44 2.82 4.09 -5.68
CA ALA A 44 2.43 5.13 -6.62
C ALA A 44 2.04 6.44 -5.89
N SER A 45 1.28 6.36 -4.80
CA SER A 45 0.93 7.52 -3.96
C SER A 45 2.18 8.19 -3.38
N LEU A 46 3.14 7.42 -2.89
CA LEU A 46 4.43 7.94 -2.43
C LEU A 46 5.20 8.64 -3.57
N LYS A 47 5.28 8.02 -4.76
CA LYS A 47 5.97 8.59 -5.94
C LYS A 47 5.33 9.89 -6.43
N ASN A 48 4.00 10.01 -6.34
CA ASN A 48 3.29 11.24 -6.66
C ASN A 48 3.72 12.37 -5.70
N MET A 49 3.69 12.12 -4.39
CA MET A 49 4.08 13.12 -3.40
C MET A 49 5.56 13.47 -3.44
N ARG A 50 6.45 12.52 -3.77
CA ARG A 50 7.88 12.81 -4.02
C ARG A 50 8.07 13.96 -4.99
N THR A 51 7.28 14.02 -6.06
CA THR A 51 7.41 15.08 -7.08
C THR A 51 7.10 16.47 -6.48
N ILE A 52 6.07 16.55 -5.63
CA ILE A 52 5.67 17.78 -4.95
C ILE A 52 6.75 18.21 -3.94
N VAL A 53 7.29 17.25 -3.18
CA VAL A 53 8.39 17.50 -2.23
C VAL A 53 9.65 17.99 -2.96
N GLU A 54 9.98 17.41 -4.11
CA GLU A 54 11.12 17.87 -4.92
C GLU A 54 10.95 19.31 -5.39
N VAL A 55 9.75 19.71 -5.84
CA VAL A 55 9.48 21.10 -6.21
C VAL A 55 9.67 22.02 -5.01
N HIS A 56 9.13 21.66 -3.84
CA HIS A 56 9.29 22.44 -2.61
C HIS A 56 10.75 22.65 -2.22
N ILE A 57 11.58 21.62 -2.34
CA ILE A 57 13.03 21.70 -2.06
C ILE A 57 13.75 22.55 -3.12
N GLN A 58 13.36 22.44 -4.38
CA GLN A 58 13.93 23.24 -5.48
C GLN A 58 13.63 24.74 -5.35
N GLU A 59 12.56 25.11 -4.65
CA GLU A 59 12.26 26.50 -4.28
C GLU A 59 13.18 27.05 -3.16
N GLY A 60 14.08 26.21 -2.63
CA GLY A 60 15.05 26.58 -1.61
C GLY A 60 14.59 26.30 -0.18
N ASN A 61 13.53 25.50 -0.01
CA ASN A 61 13.06 25.07 1.30
C ASN A 61 13.72 23.76 1.74
N ASP A 62 13.72 23.52 3.05
CA ASP A 62 14.08 22.22 3.62
C ASP A 62 13.03 21.15 3.30
N PHE A 63 13.33 19.90 3.63
CA PHE A 63 12.37 18.82 3.52
C PHE A 63 11.12 19.15 4.35
N PRO A 64 9.90 19.00 3.80
CA PRO A 64 8.71 19.53 4.46
C PRO A 64 8.40 18.77 5.74
N THR A 65 8.14 19.51 6.82
CA THR A 65 7.54 18.94 8.04
C THR A 65 6.17 18.35 7.75
N ALA A 66 5.64 17.51 8.64
CA ALA A 66 4.27 16.99 8.49
C ALA A 66 3.23 18.13 8.31
N ALA A 67 3.38 19.24 9.03
CA ALA A 67 2.48 20.39 8.91
C ALA A 67 2.59 21.09 7.55
N THR A 68 3.81 21.30 7.05
CA THR A 68 4.05 21.88 5.73
C THR A 68 3.54 20.94 4.64
N PHE A 69 3.85 19.65 4.75
CA PHE A 69 3.47 18.63 3.78
C PHE A 69 1.95 18.55 3.58
N ALA A 70 1.16 18.65 4.66
CA ALA A 70 -0.29 18.70 4.59
C ALA A 70 -0.87 19.91 3.81
N THR A 71 -0.06 20.94 3.57
CA THR A 71 -0.45 22.10 2.74
C THR A 71 0.05 22.00 1.29
N LEU A 72 1.00 21.11 1.02
CA LEU A 72 1.58 20.91 -0.31
C LEU A 72 0.75 19.95 -1.18
N GLY A 73 -0.01 19.05 -0.56
CA GLY A 73 -0.94 18.16 -1.22
C GLY A 73 -1.86 17.44 -0.23
N ASP A 74 -2.96 16.88 -0.75
CA ASP A 74 -3.91 16.10 0.05
C ASP A 74 -3.53 14.62 -0.01
N ALA A 75 -2.75 14.18 0.98
CA ALA A 75 -2.36 12.79 1.16
C ALA A 75 -2.29 12.44 2.66
N PRO A 76 -3.44 12.35 3.35
CA PRO A 76 -3.49 12.20 4.80
C PRO A 76 -2.89 10.89 5.31
N GLU A 77 -2.81 9.87 4.45
CA GLU A 77 -2.20 8.57 4.73
C GLU A 77 -0.67 8.61 4.71
N ILE A 78 -0.06 9.67 4.13
CA ILE A 78 1.40 9.81 4.04
C ILE A 78 1.89 10.67 5.20
N THR A 79 2.78 10.11 5.99
CA THR A 79 3.53 10.84 7.01
C THR A 79 4.84 11.37 6.43
N SER A 80 5.11 12.67 6.61
CA SER A 80 6.39 13.30 6.26
C SER A 80 7.27 13.45 7.51
N THR A 81 8.50 12.96 7.42
CA THR A 81 9.50 12.98 8.50
C THR A 81 10.80 13.62 8.01
N PRO A 82 10.99 14.93 8.23
CA PRO A 82 12.21 15.61 7.80
C PRO A 82 13.40 15.25 8.71
N VAL A 83 14.60 15.28 8.14
CA VAL A 83 15.83 15.45 8.90
C VAL A 83 16.00 16.95 9.15
N ALA A 84 16.16 17.33 10.42
CA ALA A 84 16.15 18.74 10.85
C ALA A 84 17.11 19.61 10.03
N ASP A 85 16.62 20.80 9.64
CA ASP A 85 17.36 21.84 8.91
C ASP A 85 18.12 21.29 7.68
N SER A 86 17.46 20.40 6.93
CA SER A 86 18.06 19.76 5.75
C SER A 86 17.05 19.47 4.66
N THR A 87 17.55 19.20 3.46
CA THR A 87 16.74 18.70 2.33
C THR A 87 16.52 17.17 2.38
N GLY A 88 16.94 16.50 3.45
CA GLY A 88 16.75 15.06 3.64
C GLY A 88 15.51 14.74 4.48
N GLY A 89 14.93 13.57 4.26
CA GLY A 89 13.76 13.12 5.00
C GLY A 89 13.12 11.89 4.39
N ALA A 90 12.04 11.42 5.00
CA ALA A 90 11.27 10.28 4.51
C ALA A 90 9.77 10.58 4.43
N LEU A 91 9.15 10.05 3.37
CA LEU A 91 7.70 9.90 3.24
C LEU A 91 7.35 8.44 3.55
N THR A 92 6.40 8.20 4.44
CA THR A 92 6.01 6.85 4.88
C THR A 92 4.51 6.65 4.82
N ILE A 93 4.08 5.47 4.38
CA ILE A 93 2.69 4.97 4.51
C ILE A 93 2.74 3.66 5.28
N THR A 94 1.86 3.51 6.26
CA THR A 94 1.60 2.24 6.94
C THR A 94 0.26 1.71 6.44
N LEU A 95 0.24 0.49 5.91
CA LEU A 95 -1.01 -0.18 5.55
C LEU A 95 -1.63 -0.90 6.74
N GLY A 96 -2.96 -1.02 6.77
CA GLY A 96 -3.69 -1.78 7.79
C GLY A 96 -4.36 -0.96 8.90
N ASP A 97 -4.32 0.37 8.84
CA ASP A 97 -5.07 1.21 9.78
C ASP A 97 -6.57 1.36 9.39
N ASP A 98 -6.95 0.92 8.18
CA ASP A 98 -8.33 0.90 7.68
C ASP A 98 -8.98 -0.49 7.90
N PRO A 99 -10.20 -0.59 8.47
CA PRO A 99 -10.94 -1.85 8.54
C PRO A 99 -11.18 -2.54 7.18
N ASP A 100 -11.11 -1.82 6.06
CA ASP A 100 -11.30 -2.36 4.71
C ASP A 100 -9.98 -2.80 4.03
N ALA A 101 -8.82 -2.57 4.66
CA ALA A 101 -7.51 -2.96 4.11
C ALA A 101 -7.31 -4.48 4.11
N ASP A 102 -6.50 -4.99 3.18
CA ASP A 102 -6.11 -6.39 3.17
C ASP A 102 -5.36 -6.75 4.48
N PRO A 103 -5.88 -7.68 5.31
CA PRO A 103 -5.25 -8.02 6.58
C PRO A 103 -3.86 -8.64 6.41
N VAL A 104 -3.50 -9.09 5.20
CA VAL A 104 -2.17 -9.63 4.89
C VAL A 104 -1.10 -8.54 4.95
N VAL A 105 -1.43 -7.29 4.58
CA VAL A 105 -0.49 -6.16 4.55
C VAL A 105 -0.55 -5.28 5.81
N ALA A 106 -1.33 -5.68 6.81
CA ALA A 106 -1.49 -4.88 8.02
C ALA A 106 -0.16 -4.71 8.77
N GLY A 107 0.20 -3.45 9.03
CA GLY A 107 1.47 -3.05 9.64
C GLY A 107 2.63 -2.90 8.66
N ASP A 108 2.45 -3.17 7.36
CA ASP A 108 3.50 -2.98 6.37
C ASP A 108 3.81 -1.48 6.20
N VAL A 109 5.09 -1.11 6.36
CA VAL A 109 5.55 0.27 6.21
C VAL A 109 6.32 0.42 4.90
N PHE A 110 5.75 1.21 3.99
CA PHE A 110 6.37 1.62 2.74
C PHE A 110 7.02 2.98 2.91
N SER A 111 8.19 3.20 2.31
CA SER A 111 8.87 4.49 2.43
C SER A 111 9.58 4.95 1.15
N LEU A 112 9.66 6.27 1.01
CA LEU A 112 10.56 6.97 0.10
C LEU A 112 11.46 7.89 0.93
N THR A 113 12.76 7.60 0.95
CA THR A 113 13.75 8.37 1.70
C THR A 113 14.63 9.15 0.75
N ARG A 114 14.76 10.47 0.98
CA ARG A 114 15.66 11.35 0.25
C ARG A 114 16.93 11.59 1.06
N ASN A 115 18.09 11.33 0.46
CA ASN A 115 19.38 11.67 1.03
C ASN A 115 19.66 13.18 0.88
N ALA A 116 19.99 13.87 1.97
CA ALA A 116 20.19 15.32 1.98
C ALA A 116 21.39 15.77 1.11
N ASP A 117 22.46 14.97 1.08
CA ASP A 117 23.72 15.33 0.42
C ASP A 117 23.67 15.10 -1.10
N THR A 118 23.01 14.01 -1.50
CA THR A 118 23.01 13.55 -2.90
C THR A 118 21.69 13.83 -3.63
N GLY A 119 20.61 14.10 -2.89
CA GLY A 119 19.26 14.20 -3.44
C GLY A 119 18.69 12.88 -3.99
N VAL A 120 19.40 11.76 -3.80
CA VAL A 120 18.97 10.45 -4.27
C VAL A 120 17.82 9.94 -3.41
N TRP A 121 16.82 9.37 -4.07
CA TRP A 121 15.68 8.73 -3.42
C TRP A 121 15.85 7.22 -3.37
N THR A 122 15.57 6.65 -2.20
CA THR A 122 15.52 5.20 -1.99
C THR A 122 14.09 4.82 -1.62
N CYS A 123 13.56 3.81 -2.30
CA CYS A 123 12.24 3.26 -2.01
C CYS A 123 12.36 1.95 -1.24
N LEU A 124 11.56 1.79 -0.19
CA LEU A 124 11.41 0.55 0.57
C LEU A 124 10.02 -0.05 0.33
N ASN A 125 10.02 -1.32 -0.07
CA ASN A 125 8.84 -2.17 -0.16
C ASN A 125 9.07 -3.42 0.74
N PRO A 126 8.40 -3.52 1.89
CA PRO A 126 8.58 -4.65 2.81
C PRO A 126 8.13 -5.98 2.19
N ARG A 127 7.32 -5.95 1.13
CA ARG A 127 6.79 -7.13 0.43
C ARG A 127 7.51 -7.44 -0.87
N ASN A 128 8.73 -6.96 -1.08
CA ASN A 128 9.42 -7.14 -2.36
C ASN A 128 9.64 -8.61 -2.77
N ALA A 129 9.61 -9.55 -1.82
CA ALA A 129 9.69 -10.99 -2.12
C ALA A 129 8.40 -11.53 -2.78
N ASP A 130 7.24 -10.94 -2.46
CA ASP A 130 5.92 -11.39 -2.93
C ASP A 130 5.38 -10.48 -4.04
N VAL A 131 5.63 -9.19 -3.94
CA VAL A 131 5.20 -8.14 -4.85
C VAL A 131 6.40 -7.25 -5.20
N GLU A 132 7.11 -7.61 -6.25
CA GLU A 132 8.23 -6.81 -6.73
C GLU A 132 7.72 -5.51 -7.39
N VAL A 133 8.31 -4.38 -6.99
CA VAL A 133 8.04 -3.08 -7.61
C VAL A 133 9.36 -2.45 -8.04
N GLU A 134 9.48 -2.15 -9.33
CA GLU A 134 10.72 -1.64 -9.90
C GLU A 134 11.18 -0.35 -9.21
N GLY A 135 12.46 -0.34 -8.83
CA GLY A 135 13.12 0.76 -8.13
C GLY A 135 12.86 0.78 -6.62
N CYS A 136 12.15 -0.19 -6.06
CA CYS A 136 11.98 -0.37 -4.63
C CYS A 136 12.79 -1.56 -4.11
N GLN A 137 13.41 -1.36 -2.96
CA GLN A 137 14.22 -2.35 -2.27
C GLN A 137 13.33 -3.17 -1.34
N GLY A 138 13.70 -4.44 -1.14
CA GLY A 138 13.10 -5.27 -0.09
C GLY A 138 13.43 -4.78 1.32
N PRO A 139 12.79 -5.38 2.35
CA PRO A 139 13.14 -5.08 3.74
C PRO A 139 14.64 -5.28 3.93
N ALA A 140 15.29 -4.39 4.67
CA ALA A 140 16.68 -4.58 5.07
C ALA A 140 16.76 -5.95 5.78
N ALA A 141 17.66 -6.83 5.31
CA ALA A 141 17.88 -8.10 5.99
C ALA A 141 18.24 -7.79 7.44
N GLU A 142 17.35 -8.12 8.37
CA GLU A 142 17.63 -8.02 9.80
C GLU A 142 18.78 -8.98 10.09
N GLY A 143 19.96 -8.41 10.39
CA GLY A 143 21.13 -9.14 10.85
C GLY A 143 21.01 -9.56 12.30
#